data_AF-A0A7J6TVV6-F1
#
_entry.id   AF-A0A7J6TVV6-F1
#
_cell.length_a   1.000
_cell.length_b   1.000
_cell.length_c   1.000
_cell.angle_alpha   90.00
_cell.angle_beta   90.00
_cell.angle_gamma   90.00
#
_symmetry.space_group_name_H-M   'P 1'
#
loop_
_entity.id
_entity.type
_entity.pdbx_description
1 polymer ?
#
loop_
_entity_poly.entity_id
_entity_poly.type
_entity_poly.pdbx_seq_one_letter_code
_entity_poly.pdbx_strand_id
1 'polypeptide(L)'
;SSPSSLPSRGPLLSHRQLLDKSSVRRVLASFGKHGVLLVAKEPLSPLPSTVTPLCRSIGGTLRIEALTTTSPDIAAVHYVADPVDNMVSSTGAGDNLLAGAAWAYACRGVSVEKAMMVGMATARMSLFSESACHPDLSSEE
;
A
#
# COMPACT_ATOMS: atom_id res chain seq x y z
N SER A 1 -20.90 48.50 -27.45
CA SER A 1 -20.61 47.05 -27.38
C SER A 1 -19.21 46.89 -26.82
N SER A 2 -19.11 46.60 -25.53
CA SER A 2 -17.83 46.42 -24.82
C SER A 2 -17.43 44.94 -24.89
N PRO A 3 -16.17 44.59 -25.19
CA PRO A 3 -15.73 43.21 -25.17
C PRO A 3 -15.52 42.76 -23.72
N SER A 4 -16.25 41.72 -23.32
CA SER A 4 -16.10 41.01 -22.06
C SER A 4 -14.75 40.28 -22.01
N SER A 5 -13.93 40.58 -21.00
CA SER A 5 -12.69 39.87 -20.71
C SER A 5 -13.01 38.52 -20.07
N LEU A 6 -12.56 37.44 -20.71
CA LEU A 6 -12.55 36.09 -20.13
C LEU A 6 -11.63 36.07 -18.89
N PRO A 7 -11.99 35.34 -17.82
CA PRO A 7 -11.13 35.23 -16.65
C PRO A 7 -9.84 34.50 -17.04
N SER A 8 -8.70 35.13 -16.73
CA SER A 8 -7.38 34.54 -16.91
C SER A 8 -7.31 33.22 -16.15
N ARG A 9 -7.11 32.11 -16.87
CA ARG A 9 -6.75 30.83 -16.25
C ARG A 9 -5.50 31.08 -15.41
N GLY A 10 -5.61 30.93 -14.09
CA GLY A 10 -4.49 31.03 -13.18
C GLY A 10 -3.36 30.07 -13.59
N PRO A 11 -2.10 30.35 -13.18
CA PRO A 11 -0.97 29.54 -13.61
C PRO A 11 -1.21 28.08 -13.23
N LEU A 12 -1.15 27.20 -14.22
CA LEU A 12 -1.14 25.75 -14.03
C LEU A 12 0.09 25.43 -13.17
N LEU A 13 -0.15 25.11 -11.90
CA LEU A 13 0.89 24.65 -11.00
C LEU A 13 1.55 23.43 -11.63
N SER A 14 2.88 23.43 -11.68
CA SER A 14 3.59 22.24 -12.17
C SER A 14 3.26 21.05 -11.28
N HIS A 15 3.29 19.83 -11.83
CA HIS A 15 3.00 18.61 -11.06
C HIS A 15 3.87 18.49 -9.79
N ARG A 16 5.10 19.06 -9.80
CA ARG A 16 5.97 19.19 -8.64
C ARG A 16 5.36 20.08 -7.53
N GLN A 17 4.81 21.23 -7.88
CA GLN A 17 4.21 22.16 -6.91
C GLN A 17 2.93 21.61 -6.26
N LEU A 18 2.20 20.74 -6.96
CA LEU A 18 1.03 20.04 -6.40
C LEU A 18 1.44 18.96 -5.39
N LEU A 19 2.54 18.25 -5.65
CA LEU A 19 3.08 17.26 -4.72
C LEU A 19 3.65 17.93 -3.47
N ASP A 20 4.39 19.03 -3.59
CA ASP A 20 4.97 19.73 -2.42
C ASP A 20 3.91 20.35 -1.48
N LYS A 21 2.77 20.79 -2.02
CA LYS A 21 1.66 21.34 -1.22
C LYS A 21 0.75 20.29 -0.61
N SER A 22 0.84 19.04 -1.04
CA SER A 22 0.00 17.98 -0.53
C SER A 22 0.52 17.49 0.83
N SER A 23 -0.35 17.55 1.86
CA SER A 23 -0.11 16.98 3.19
C SER A 23 0.00 15.46 3.18
N VAL A 24 -0.35 14.80 2.07
CA VAL A 24 -0.23 13.36 1.91
C VAL A 24 1.25 12.99 1.85
N ARG A 25 1.72 12.31 2.90
CA ARG A 25 3.10 11.82 3.02
C ARG A 25 3.30 10.45 2.40
N ARG A 26 2.25 9.62 2.41
CA ARG A 26 2.30 8.23 1.96
C ARG A 26 1.03 7.90 1.19
N VAL A 27 1.19 7.15 0.11
CA VAL A 27 0.10 6.61 -0.71
C VAL A 27 0.30 5.11 -0.79
N LEU A 28 -0.78 4.39 -0.53
CA LEU A 28 -0.85 2.96 -0.67
C LEU A 28 -1.80 2.61 -1.81
N ALA A 29 -1.35 1.83 -2.77
CA ALA A 29 -2.17 1.37 -3.89
C ALA A 29 -2.09 -0.15 -4.00
N SER A 30 -3.23 -0.83 -3.90
CA SER A 30 -3.34 -2.27 -4.15
C SER A 30 -3.76 -2.51 -5.60
N PHE A 31 -3.08 -3.42 -6.29
CA PHE A 31 -3.32 -3.77 -7.69
C PHE A 31 -3.84 -5.21 -7.84
N GLY A 32 -4.75 -5.64 -6.97
CA GLY A 32 -5.32 -6.99 -7.01
C GLY A 32 -4.24 -8.07 -7.06
N LYS A 33 -4.18 -8.85 -8.15
CA LYS A 33 -3.19 -9.93 -8.34
C LYS A 33 -1.74 -9.46 -8.49
N HIS A 34 -1.50 -8.18 -8.69
CA HIS A 34 -0.16 -7.63 -8.93
C HIS A 34 0.54 -7.18 -7.65
N GLY A 35 -0.11 -7.27 -6.48
CA GLY A 35 0.47 -6.87 -5.21
C GLY A 35 0.18 -5.41 -4.85
N VAL A 36 1.09 -4.81 -4.09
CA VAL A 36 0.85 -3.53 -3.41
C VAL A 36 2.01 -2.57 -3.62
N LEU A 37 1.70 -1.33 -3.98
CA LEU A 37 2.66 -0.24 -4.13
C LEU A 37 2.55 0.73 -2.96
N LEU A 38 3.67 0.94 -2.28
CA LEU A 38 3.84 2.02 -1.31
C LEU A 38 4.67 3.14 -1.95
N VAL A 39 4.13 4.34 -1.95
CA VAL A 39 4.84 5.57 -2.36
C VAL A 39 4.92 6.50 -1.16
N ALA A 40 6.12 6.95 -0.81
CA ALA A 40 6.34 7.81 0.35
C ALA A 40 7.20 9.03 -0.02
N LYS A 41 6.86 10.20 0.55
CA LYS A 41 7.62 11.45 0.45
C LYS A 41 8.69 11.55 1.55
N GLU A 42 9.42 10.46 1.75
CA GLU A 42 10.51 10.33 2.71
C GLU A 42 11.29 9.04 2.39
N PRO A 43 12.56 8.95 2.80
CA PRO A 43 13.32 7.71 2.69
C PRO A 43 12.61 6.58 3.45
N LEU A 44 12.43 5.44 2.78
CA LEU A 44 11.99 4.22 3.44
C LEU A 44 13.20 3.50 4.05
N SER A 45 12.96 2.78 5.14
CA SER A 45 13.95 1.90 5.72
C SER A 45 14.33 0.82 4.70
N PRO A 46 15.61 0.46 4.57
CA PRO A 46 16.03 -0.60 3.67
C PRO A 46 15.31 -1.90 4.05
N LEU A 47 14.53 -2.42 3.11
CA LEU A 47 13.90 -3.72 3.25
C LEU A 47 14.88 -4.79 2.73
N PRO A 48 14.93 -5.97 3.35
CA PRO A 48 15.57 -7.10 2.70
C PRO A 48 14.78 -7.43 1.43
N SER A 49 15.48 -7.79 0.35
CA SER A 49 14.89 -8.13 -0.95
C SER A 49 13.94 -9.34 -0.89
N THR A 50 13.99 -10.12 0.19
CA THR A 50 13.10 -11.24 0.47
C THR A 50 12.89 -11.37 1.98
N VAL A 51 11.66 -11.60 2.44
CA VAL A 51 11.32 -11.74 3.86
C VAL A 51 10.71 -13.11 4.14
N THR A 52 11.54 -14.15 4.12
CA THR A 52 11.11 -15.55 4.25
C THR A 52 10.40 -15.92 5.57
N PRO A 53 10.68 -15.31 6.76
CA PRO A 53 10.01 -15.74 8.00
C PRO A 53 8.57 -15.24 8.19
N LEU A 54 8.17 -14.11 7.58
CA LEU A 54 6.78 -13.61 7.61
C LEU A 54 5.89 -14.26 6.52
N CYS A 55 6.52 -14.98 5.58
CA CYS A 55 5.88 -15.57 4.40
C CYS A 55 5.00 -16.80 4.66
N ARG A 56 5.05 -17.43 5.84
CA ARG A 56 4.19 -18.61 6.11
C ARG A 56 2.70 -18.24 6.09
N SER A 57 2.33 -17.11 6.69
CA SER A 57 0.95 -16.60 6.71
C SER A 57 0.52 -15.99 5.37
N ILE A 58 1.48 -15.58 4.55
CA ILE A 58 1.27 -15.11 3.17
C ILE A 58 1.25 -16.30 2.19
N GLY A 59 1.36 -17.55 2.65
CA GLY A 59 1.19 -18.74 1.80
C GLY A 59 1.98 -18.72 0.49
N GLY A 60 3.23 -18.22 0.53
CA GLY A 60 4.05 -18.00 -0.67
C GLY A 60 5.24 -17.07 -0.40
N THR A 61 5.97 -16.73 -1.46
CA THR A 61 7.11 -15.80 -1.39
C THR A 61 6.63 -14.36 -1.48
N LEU A 62 7.17 -13.50 -0.63
CA LEU A 62 7.05 -12.04 -0.76
C LEU A 62 8.34 -11.48 -1.33
N ARG A 63 8.25 -10.92 -2.53
CA ARG A 63 9.31 -10.13 -3.17
C ARG A 63 9.07 -8.65 -2.90
N ILE A 64 10.15 -7.95 -2.58
CA ILE A 64 10.13 -6.52 -2.33
C ILE A 64 11.05 -5.85 -3.34
N GLU A 65 10.48 -4.98 -4.16
CA GLU A 65 11.17 -4.32 -5.26
C GLU A 65 11.16 -2.80 -5.04
N ALA A 66 12.35 -2.22 -4.87
CA ALA A 66 12.48 -0.78 -4.91
C ALA A 66 12.28 -0.30 -6.36
N LEU A 67 11.35 0.63 -6.58
CA LEU A 67 11.12 1.21 -7.88
C LEU A 67 11.94 2.47 -8.05
N THR A 68 12.43 2.70 -9.27
CA THR A 68 13.10 3.94 -9.64
C THR A 68 12.11 5.09 -9.65
N THR A 69 12.47 6.18 -9.00
CA THR A 69 11.69 7.42 -8.97
C THR A 69 12.47 8.54 -9.63
N THR A 70 11.77 9.51 -10.21
CA THR A 70 12.38 10.71 -10.82
C THR A 70 12.65 11.82 -9.80
N SER A 71 12.33 11.58 -8.53
CA SER A 71 12.44 12.56 -7.44
C SER A 71 13.21 11.96 -6.27
N PRO A 72 14.27 12.61 -5.78
CA PRO A 72 15.09 12.06 -4.69
C PRO A 72 14.34 11.97 -3.36
N ASP A 73 13.28 12.79 -3.19
CA ASP A 73 12.46 12.81 -1.97
C ASP A 73 11.31 11.80 -2.01
N ILE A 74 11.20 11.00 -3.08
CA ILE A 74 10.14 10.00 -3.25
C ILE A 74 10.77 8.61 -3.26
N ALA A 75 10.35 7.79 -2.31
CA ALA A 75 10.59 6.36 -2.31
C ALA A 75 9.36 5.63 -2.84
N ALA A 76 9.56 4.62 -3.68
CA ALA A 76 8.51 3.75 -4.17
C ALA A 76 8.94 2.29 -4.01
N VAL A 77 8.08 1.48 -3.41
CA VAL A 77 8.34 0.06 -3.16
C VAL A 77 7.13 -0.75 -3.61
N HIS A 78 7.40 -1.78 -4.39
CA HIS A 78 6.42 -2.76 -4.84
C HIS A 78 6.58 -4.06 -4.07
N TYR A 79 5.53 -4.43 -3.36
CA TYR A 79 5.42 -5.70 -2.65
C TYR A 79 4.65 -6.68 -3.52
N VAL A 80 5.34 -7.72 -3.98
CA VAL A 80 4.80 -8.74 -4.88
C VAL A 80 4.70 -10.05 -4.13
N ALA A 81 3.49 -10.57 -3.98
CA ALA A 81 3.26 -11.92 -3.49
C ALA A 81 2.92 -12.83 -4.66
N ASP A 82 3.18 -14.12 -4.51
CA ASP A 82 2.75 -15.14 -5.47
C ASP A 82 1.23 -15.07 -5.69
N PRO A 83 0.74 -15.28 -6.93
CA PRO A 83 -0.68 -15.35 -7.21
C PRO A 83 -1.42 -16.35 -6.32
N VAL A 84 -2.72 -16.13 -6.14
CA VAL A 84 -3.60 -17.02 -5.38
C VAL A 84 -4.49 -17.78 -6.37
N ASP A 85 -4.25 -19.09 -6.48
CA ASP A 85 -4.96 -19.94 -7.46
C ASP A 85 -6.32 -20.43 -6.93
N ASN A 86 -6.51 -20.54 -5.62
CA ASN A 86 -7.72 -21.08 -4.97
C ASN A 86 -8.45 -20.03 -4.12
N MET A 87 -8.64 -18.82 -4.67
CA MET A 87 -9.36 -17.74 -3.98
C MET A 87 -10.86 -18.06 -3.88
N VAL A 88 -11.43 -17.90 -2.69
CA VAL A 88 -12.87 -18.01 -2.41
C VAL A 88 -13.57 -16.68 -2.69
N SER A 89 -13.03 -15.58 -2.19
CA SER A 89 -13.59 -14.23 -2.36
C SER A 89 -12.50 -13.17 -2.28
N SER A 90 -12.64 -12.06 -3.01
CA SER A 90 -11.74 -10.88 -2.88
C SER A 90 -12.36 -9.77 -2.03
N THR A 91 -13.59 -9.94 -1.58
CA THR A 91 -14.31 -8.95 -0.78
C THR A 91 -13.57 -8.69 0.53
N GLY A 92 -13.38 -7.41 0.87
CA GLY A 92 -12.69 -7.01 2.09
C GLY A 92 -11.17 -7.12 2.07
N ALA A 93 -10.54 -7.68 1.01
CA ALA A 93 -9.08 -7.83 0.97
C ALA A 93 -8.34 -6.47 1.06
N GLY A 94 -8.88 -5.42 0.46
CA GLY A 94 -8.34 -4.06 0.58
C GLY A 94 -8.50 -3.47 1.99
N ASP A 95 -9.62 -3.74 2.65
CA ASP A 95 -9.88 -3.27 4.02
C ASP A 95 -8.99 -4.01 5.01
N ASN A 96 -8.82 -5.32 4.85
CA ASN A 96 -7.91 -6.15 5.64
C ASN A 96 -6.45 -5.75 5.43
N LEU A 97 -6.06 -5.38 4.21
CA LEU A 97 -4.74 -4.82 3.93
C LEU A 97 -4.49 -3.59 4.81
N LEU A 98 -5.43 -2.64 4.78
CA LEU A 98 -5.31 -1.40 5.51
C LEU A 98 -5.38 -1.63 7.02
N ALA A 99 -6.30 -2.47 7.50
CA ALA A 99 -6.46 -2.79 8.91
C ALA A 99 -5.22 -3.46 9.50
N GLY A 100 -4.68 -4.49 8.84
CA GLY A 100 -3.47 -5.18 9.27
C GLY A 100 -2.24 -4.25 9.29
N ALA A 101 -2.08 -3.43 8.25
CA ALA A 101 -1.00 -2.44 8.21
C ALA A 101 -1.17 -1.36 9.27
N ALA A 102 -2.39 -0.83 9.46
CA ALA A 102 -2.67 0.18 10.46
C ALA A 102 -2.43 -0.34 11.89
N TRP A 103 -2.87 -1.55 12.21
CA TRP A 103 -2.62 -2.19 13.50
C TRP A 103 -1.12 -2.36 13.75
N ALA A 104 -0.38 -2.90 12.78
CA ALA A 104 1.06 -3.09 12.92
C ALA A 104 1.79 -1.75 13.11
N TYR A 105 1.47 -0.75 12.30
CA TYR A 105 2.10 0.57 12.37
C TYR A 105 1.73 1.33 13.66
N ALA A 106 0.44 1.48 13.94
CA ALA A 106 -0.06 2.34 15.01
C ALA A 106 -0.05 1.66 16.39
N CYS A 107 -0.36 0.37 16.47
CA CYS A 107 -0.49 -0.35 17.74
C CYS A 107 0.79 -1.08 18.14
N ARG A 108 1.60 -1.54 17.17
CA ARG A 108 2.85 -2.28 17.43
C ARG A 108 4.11 -1.46 17.18
N GLY A 109 3.98 -0.25 16.64
CA GLY A 109 5.10 0.66 16.38
C GLY A 109 6.12 0.10 15.39
N VAL A 110 5.73 -0.84 14.52
CA VAL A 110 6.65 -1.34 13.49
C VAL A 110 6.78 -0.32 12.35
N SER A 111 7.89 -0.37 11.64
CA SER A 111 8.11 0.50 10.48
C SER A 111 7.02 0.26 9.41
N VAL A 112 6.71 1.30 8.62
CA VAL A 112 5.61 1.23 7.64
C VAL A 112 5.81 0.07 6.65
N GLU A 113 7.05 -0.25 6.31
CA GLU A 113 7.40 -1.32 5.42
C GLU A 113 7.10 -2.70 6.00
N LYS A 114 7.37 -2.88 7.30
CA LYS A 114 7.00 -4.11 8.02
C LYS A 114 5.50 -4.19 8.22
N ALA A 115 4.86 -3.06 8.51
CA ALA A 115 3.42 -2.99 8.60
C ALA A 115 2.74 -3.40 7.29
N MET A 116 3.32 -3.04 6.14
CA MET A 116 2.79 -3.47 4.85
C MET A 116 2.79 -4.98 4.65
N MET A 117 3.81 -5.68 5.16
CA MET A 117 3.85 -7.14 5.10
C MET A 117 2.74 -7.77 5.94
N VAL A 118 2.45 -7.19 7.11
CA VAL A 118 1.33 -7.64 7.95
C VAL A 118 0.00 -7.42 7.22
N GLY A 119 -0.22 -6.21 6.69
CA GLY A 119 -1.41 -5.92 5.88
C GLY A 119 -1.59 -6.90 4.73
N MET A 120 -0.51 -7.22 4.00
CA MET A 120 -0.58 -8.22 2.92
C MET A 120 -0.93 -9.63 3.41
N ALA A 121 -0.42 -10.05 4.57
CA ALA A 121 -0.81 -11.32 5.18
C ALA A 121 -2.30 -11.32 5.54
N THR A 122 -2.78 -10.27 6.20
CA THR A 122 -4.19 -10.10 6.59
C THR A 122 -5.11 -10.09 5.37
N ALA A 123 -4.74 -9.35 4.33
CA ALA A 123 -5.47 -9.31 3.06
C ALA A 123 -5.51 -10.68 2.37
N ARG A 124 -4.42 -11.43 2.42
CA ARG A 124 -4.37 -12.76 1.81
C ARG A 124 -5.20 -13.77 2.59
N MET A 125 -5.22 -13.71 3.91
CA MET A 125 -6.06 -14.60 4.73
C MET A 125 -7.54 -14.47 4.32
N SER A 126 -8.04 -13.25 4.10
CA SER A 126 -9.44 -13.07 3.67
C SER A 126 -9.74 -13.65 2.29
N LEU A 127 -8.73 -13.88 1.43
CA LEU A 127 -8.94 -14.47 0.11
C LEU A 127 -9.45 -15.91 0.16
N PHE A 128 -9.25 -16.60 1.28
CA PHE A 128 -9.64 -17.99 1.48
C PHE A 128 -10.90 -18.14 2.35
N SER A 129 -11.61 -17.05 2.61
CA SER A 129 -12.87 -17.04 3.36
C SER A 129 -14.00 -16.45 2.52
N GLU A 130 -15.23 -16.90 2.76
CA GLU A 130 -16.43 -16.23 2.25
C GLU A 130 -16.70 -14.91 2.97
N SER A 131 -16.18 -14.77 4.20
CA SER A 131 -16.31 -13.56 5.01
C SER A 131 -15.33 -12.48 4.56
N ALA A 132 -15.78 -11.24 4.56
CA ALA A 132 -14.94 -10.07 4.30
C ALA A 132 -13.83 -9.89 5.34
N CYS A 133 -13.95 -10.49 6.52
CA CYS A 133 -12.89 -10.58 7.52
C CYS A 133 -12.69 -12.06 7.89
N HIS A 134 -11.46 -12.56 7.78
CA HIS A 134 -11.18 -13.95 8.11
C HIS A 134 -11.47 -14.19 9.60
N PRO A 135 -12.17 -15.28 9.99
CA PRO A 135 -12.55 -15.51 11.38
C PRO A 135 -11.35 -15.51 12.35
N ASP A 136 -10.21 -16.06 11.94
CA ASP A 136 -8.97 -16.04 12.74
C ASP A 136 -8.37 -14.64 12.97
N LEU A 137 -8.82 -13.61 12.25
CA LEU A 137 -8.44 -12.21 12.53
C LEU A 137 -9.35 -11.55 13.58
N SER A 138 -10.48 -12.17 13.88
CA SER A 138 -11.49 -11.68 14.81
C SER A 138 -11.44 -12.34 16.18
N SER A 139 -10.58 -13.34 16.39
CA SER A 139 -10.39 -13.94 17.70
C SER A 139 -9.65 -12.96 18.61
N GLU A 140 -10.38 -12.42 19.59
CA GLU A 140 -9.83 -11.69 20.71
C GLU A 140 -8.98 -12.64 21.59
N GLU A 141 -7.66 -12.58 21.44
CA GLU A 141 -6.69 -12.99 22.47
C GLU A 141 -5.69 -11.86 22.73
#